data_AF-A0A7S2Z9Y8-F1
#
_entry.id   AF-A0A7S2Z9Y8-F1
#
_cell.length_a   1.000
_cell.length_b   1.000
_cell.length_c   1.000
_cell.angle_alpha   90.00
_cell.angle_beta   90.00
_cell.angle_gamma   90.00
#
_symmetry.space_group_name_H-M   'P 1'
#
loop_
_entity.id
_entity.type
_entity.pdbx_description
1 polymer ?
#
loop_
_entity_poly.entity_id
_entity_poly.type
_entity_poly.pdbx_seq_one_letter_code
_entity_poly.pdbx_strand_id
1 'polypeptide(L)'
;MAVQKMLAIEKLKRSLWESTGREPTLLEVAKIRNTDVDTISRYLDEGRKSRHALVEENLRLVSSIACRFVGRGVAIQDLVQEGACGLVQAVEKYDASKGAKFSSYATFWIQKHIRQSIYNDSRSIRLPRSFQDKLLHLKKAYKSIFDEYGRIATLEELSEATGFDQKVVEHLIVASKYVLPRTKLMLVSRPSRPKHLRLPS
;
A
#
# COMPACT_ATOMS: atom_id res chain seq x y z
N MET A 1 -7.68 -26.08 1.46
CA MET A 1 -7.86 -26.93 2.66
C MET A 1 -6.58 -27.08 3.48
N ALA A 2 -5.47 -27.56 2.91
CA ALA A 2 -4.22 -27.81 3.66
C ALA A 2 -3.62 -26.55 4.33
N VAL A 3 -3.52 -25.43 3.59
CA VAL A 3 -3.03 -24.14 4.15
C VAL A 3 -3.85 -23.68 5.35
N GLN A 4 -5.18 -23.77 5.28
CA GLN A 4 -6.07 -23.37 6.39
C GLN A 4 -5.93 -24.28 7.62
N LYS A 5 -5.71 -25.59 7.42
CA LYS A 5 -5.41 -26.52 8.51
C LYS A 5 -4.10 -26.15 9.23
N MET A 6 -3.04 -25.87 8.47
CA MET A 6 -1.76 -25.39 9.00
C MET A 6 -1.91 -24.08 9.78
N LEU A 7 -2.59 -23.08 9.21
CA LEU A 7 -2.82 -21.79 9.87
C LEU A 7 -3.62 -21.92 11.17
N ALA A 8 -4.57 -22.85 11.23
CA ALA A 8 -5.31 -23.12 12.47
C ALA A 8 -4.40 -23.69 13.56
N ILE A 9 -3.43 -24.54 13.19
CA ILE A 9 -2.43 -25.09 14.12
C ILE A 9 -1.46 -23.99 14.57
N GLU A 10 -1.00 -23.13 13.66
CA GLU A 10 -0.12 -21.99 13.99
C GLU A 10 -0.80 -20.97 14.91
N LYS A 11 -2.07 -20.65 14.68
CA LYS A 11 -2.86 -19.79 15.58
C LYS A 11 -2.98 -20.38 16.98
N LEU A 12 -3.23 -21.68 17.07
CA LEU A 12 -3.33 -22.38 18.35
C LEU A 12 -1.99 -22.37 19.09
N LYS A 13 -0.88 -22.62 18.39
CA LYS A 13 0.46 -22.46 18.96
C LYS A 13 0.67 -21.04 19.49
N ARG A 14 0.26 -20.02 18.75
CA ARG A 14 0.38 -18.62 19.18
C ARG A 14 -0.41 -18.34 20.45
N SER A 15 -1.66 -18.79 20.54
CA SER A 15 -2.47 -18.62 21.76
C SER A 15 -1.90 -19.36 22.98
N LEU A 16 -1.27 -20.53 22.76
CA LEU A 16 -0.61 -21.27 23.83
C LEU A 16 0.68 -20.59 24.26
N TRP A 17 1.43 -20.00 23.34
CA TRP A 17 2.62 -19.22 23.68
C TRP A 17 2.24 -18.00 24.53
N GLU A 18 1.15 -17.30 24.17
CA GLU A 18 0.64 -16.17 24.94
C GLU A 18 0.19 -16.56 26.36
N SER A 19 -0.34 -17.76 26.57
CA SER A 19 -0.80 -18.21 27.89
C SER A 19 0.29 -18.87 28.74
N THR A 20 1.26 -19.54 28.11
CA THR A 20 2.28 -20.33 28.82
C THR A 20 3.65 -19.66 28.88
N GLY A 21 3.90 -18.61 28.08
CA GLY A 21 5.19 -17.93 27.99
C GLY A 21 6.32 -18.77 27.38
N ARG A 22 6.02 -19.97 26.87
CA ARG A 22 6.98 -20.91 26.26
C ARG A 22 6.49 -21.43 24.92
N GLU A 23 7.41 -21.94 24.11
CA GLU A 23 7.04 -22.56 22.83
C GLU A 23 6.23 -23.85 23.09
N PRO A 24 4.99 -23.97 22.57
CA PRO A 24 4.15 -25.14 22.83
C PRO A 24 4.67 -26.39 22.12
N THR A 25 4.65 -27.51 22.82
CA THR A 25 5.07 -28.78 22.23
C THR A 25 4.02 -29.32 21.26
N LEU A 26 4.44 -30.11 20.27
CA LEU A 26 3.50 -30.75 19.33
C LEU A 26 2.51 -31.69 20.06
N LEU A 27 2.93 -32.28 21.18
CA LEU A 27 2.07 -33.10 22.04
C LEU A 27 0.93 -32.30 22.67
N GLU A 28 1.20 -31.08 23.16
CA GLU A 28 0.17 -30.20 23.74
C GLU A 28 -0.86 -29.78 22.69
N VAL A 29 -0.38 -29.43 21.49
CA VAL A 29 -1.24 -29.08 20.36
C VAL A 29 -2.10 -30.26 19.93
N ALA A 30 -1.51 -31.45 19.83
CA ALA A 30 -2.18 -32.70 19.48
C ALA A 30 -3.28 -33.05 20.49
N LYS A 31 -3.00 -32.92 21.80
CA LYS A 31 -3.97 -33.10 22.89
C LYS A 31 -5.18 -32.16 22.74
N ILE A 32 -4.96 -30.87 22.52
CA ILE A 32 -6.06 -29.89 22.40
C ILE A 32 -6.90 -30.16 21.15
N ARG A 33 -6.27 -30.62 20.07
CA ARG A 33 -6.94 -30.95 18.81
C ARG A 33 -7.52 -32.35 18.78
N ASN A 34 -7.41 -33.13 19.87
CA ASN A 34 -7.80 -34.54 19.95
C ASN A 34 -7.30 -35.36 18.75
N THR A 35 -6.03 -35.16 18.38
CA THR A 35 -5.39 -35.82 17.24
C THR A 35 -4.01 -36.34 17.62
N ASP A 36 -3.43 -37.18 16.78
CA ASP A 36 -2.06 -37.69 16.91
C ASP A 36 -1.00 -36.67 16.45
N VAL A 37 0.20 -36.78 17.00
CA VAL A 37 1.32 -35.89 16.69
C VAL A 37 1.73 -36.01 15.22
N ASP A 38 1.70 -37.22 14.67
CA ASP A 38 2.07 -37.48 13.28
C ASP A 38 1.11 -36.78 12.31
N THR A 39 -0.19 -36.81 12.58
CA THR A 39 -1.18 -36.06 11.81
C THR A 39 -0.98 -34.55 11.91
N ILE A 40 -0.65 -34.01 13.08
CA ILE A 40 -0.31 -32.58 13.24
C ILE A 40 0.94 -32.24 12.40
N SER A 41 1.99 -33.05 12.48
CA SER A 41 3.20 -32.85 11.68
C SER A 41 2.90 -32.88 10.18
N ARG A 42 2.14 -33.87 9.73
CA ARG A 42 1.71 -33.99 8.33
C ARG A 42 0.92 -32.77 7.86
N TYR A 43 -0.03 -32.27 8.65
CA TYR A 43 -0.78 -31.06 8.29
C TYR A 43 0.10 -29.81 8.17
N LEU A 44 1.13 -29.69 9.02
CA LEU A 44 2.10 -28.62 8.91
C LEU A 44 2.93 -28.73 7.62
N ASP A 45 3.43 -29.92 7.31
CA ASP A 45 4.22 -30.16 6.10
C ASP A 45 3.42 -29.97 4.81
N GLU A 46 2.24 -30.58 4.72
CA GLU A 46 1.35 -30.44 3.57
C GLU A 46 0.89 -28.99 3.40
N GLY A 47 0.60 -28.30 4.50
CA GLY A 47 0.24 -26.89 4.48
C GLY A 47 1.37 -26.00 3.94
N ARG A 48 2.61 -26.24 4.39
CA ARG A 48 3.80 -25.50 3.90
C ARG A 48 4.03 -25.72 2.42
N LYS A 49 4.00 -26.98 1.97
CA LYS A 49 4.14 -27.34 0.55
C LYS A 49 3.05 -26.70 -0.30
N SER A 50 1.80 -26.80 0.14
CA SER A 50 0.65 -26.21 -0.56
C SER A 50 0.74 -24.68 -0.63
N ARG A 51 1.18 -24.02 0.46
CA ARG A 51 1.38 -22.57 0.48
C ARG A 51 2.46 -22.17 -0.53
N HIS A 52 3.59 -22.87 -0.54
CA HIS A 52 4.70 -22.59 -1.45
C HIS A 52 4.28 -22.75 -2.91
N ALA A 53 3.70 -23.90 -3.26
CA ALA A 53 3.24 -24.17 -4.62
C ALA A 53 2.23 -23.12 -5.11
N LEU A 54 1.26 -22.76 -4.26
CA LEU A 54 0.24 -21.78 -4.63
C LEU A 54 0.83 -20.37 -4.85
N VAL A 55 1.86 -20.00 -4.09
CA VAL A 55 2.57 -18.74 -4.30
C VAL A 55 3.35 -18.79 -5.62
N GLU A 56 4.13 -19.84 -5.86
CA GLU A 56 4.97 -20.00 -7.05
C GLU A 56 4.16 -19.96 -8.36
N GLU A 57 3.04 -20.68 -8.39
CA GLU A 57 2.13 -20.70 -9.55
C GLU A 57 1.59 -19.30 -9.92
N ASN A 58 1.48 -18.40 -8.93
CA ASN A 58 0.86 -17.08 -9.09
C ASN A 58 1.88 -15.93 -9.14
N LEU A 59 3.19 -16.19 -9.16
CA LEU A 59 4.20 -15.13 -9.27
C LEU A 59 4.06 -14.30 -10.55
N ARG A 60 3.66 -14.91 -11.67
CA ARG A 60 3.40 -14.19 -12.93
C ARG A 60 2.28 -13.16 -12.81
N LEU A 61 1.28 -13.41 -11.97
CA LEU A 61 0.21 -12.46 -11.69
C LEU A 61 0.76 -11.23 -10.96
N VAL A 62 1.69 -11.41 -10.02
CA VAL A 62 2.34 -10.31 -9.30
C VAL A 62 3.08 -9.39 -10.27
N SER A 63 3.94 -9.96 -11.13
CA SER A 63 4.71 -9.20 -12.12
C SER A 63 3.82 -8.41 -13.08
N SER A 64 2.73 -9.02 -13.56
CA SER A 64 1.79 -8.33 -14.47
C SER A 64 1.03 -7.19 -13.78
N ILE A 65 0.68 -7.33 -12.50
CA ILE A 65 0.06 -6.26 -11.72
C ILE A 65 1.06 -5.14 -11.43
N ALA A 66 2.28 -5.47 -10.99
CA ALA A 66 3.32 -4.52 -10.60
C ALA A 66 3.76 -3.62 -11.75
N CYS A 67 3.78 -4.13 -12.98
CA CYS A 67 4.10 -3.35 -14.18
C CYS A 67 3.23 -2.08 -14.33
N ARG A 68 1.97 -2.11 -13.89
CA ARG A 68 1.05 -0.94 -13.94
C ARG A 68 1.40 0.19 -12.96
N PHE A 69 2.34 -0.05 -12.05
CA PHE A 69 2.73 0.88 -10.99
C PHE A 69 4.16 1.44 -11.18
N VAL A 70 4.83 1.08 -12.27
CA VAL A 70 6.16 1.60 -12.63
C VAL A 70 6.12 3.13 -12.80
N GLY A 71 7.24 3.80 -12.49
CA GLY A 71 7.37 5.25 -12.62
C GLY A 71 6.77 6.06 -11.47
N ARG A 72 6.43 5.41 -10.34
CA ARG A 72 5.85 6.05 -9.16
C ARG A 72 6.85 6.29 -8.01
N GLY A 73 8.15 6.35 -8.33
CA GLY A 73 9.22 6.64 -7.37
C GLY A 73 9.78 5.43 -6.62
N VAL A 74 9.30 4.22 -6.90
CA VAL A 74 9.81 2.95 -6.35
C VAL A 74 10.27 2.06 -7.51
N ALA A 75 11.37 1.32 -7.33
CA ALA A 75 11.90 0.45 -8.36
C ALA A 75 10.95 -0.72 -8.64
N ILE A 76 10.93 -1.23 -9.87
CA ILE A 76 10.03 -2.34 -10.25
C ILE A 76 10.29 -3.61 -9.43
N GLN A 77 11.56 -3.87 -9.08
CA GLN A 77 11.94 -5.01 -8.25
C GLN A 77 11.27 -4.92 -6.87
N ASP A 78 11.33 -3.76 -6.22
CA ASP A 78 10.69 -3.53 -4.93
C ASP A 78 9.16 -3.66 -5.04
N LEU A 79 8.55 -3.11 -6.10
CA LEU A 79 7.10 -3.28 -6.34
C LEU A 79 6.70 -4.75 -6.49
N VAL A 80 7.54 -5.56 -7.15
CA VAL A 80 7.30 -7.00 -7.30
C VAL A 80 7.45 -7.72 -5.96
N GLN A 81 8.46 -7.37 -5.15
CA GLN A 81 8.66 -7.97 -3.84
C GLN A 81 7.50 -7.66 -2.89
N GLU A 82 7.09 -6.40 -2.82
CA GLU A 82 5.93 -5.97 -2.02
C GLU A 82 4.63 -6.59 -2.53
N GLY A 83 4.48 -6.71 -3.85
CA GLY A 83 3.41 -7.48 -4.45
C GLY A 83 3.41 -8.95 -4.06
N ALA A 84 4.58 -9.58 -3.95
CA ALA A 84 4.73 -10.97 -3.51
C ALA A 84 4.35 -11.14 -2.04
N CYS A 85 4.73 -10.19 -1.16
CA CYS A 85 4.23 -10.13 0.22
C CYS A 85 2.69 -10.07 0.27
N GLY A 86 2.08 -9.27 -0.61
CA GLY A 86 0.64 -9.21 -0.76
C GLY A 86 0.01 -10.53 -1.24
N LEU A 87 0.66 -11.24 -2.16
CA LEU A 87 0.23 -12.56 -2.62
C LEU A 87 0.26 -13.59 -1.49
N VAL A 88 1.34 -13.63 -0.70
CA VAL A 88 1.43 -14.53 0.48
C VAL A 88 0.28 -14.25 1.45
N GLN A 89 0.01 -12.99 1.76
CA GLN A 89 -1.12 -12.64 2.62
C GLN A 89 -2.48 -13.04 2.01
N ALA A 90 -2.63 -12.96 0.69
CA ALA A 90 -3.82 -13.44 0.00
C ALA A 90 -4.00 -14.95 0.16
N VAL A 91 -2.93 -15.74 -0.01
CA VAL A 91 -2.95 -17.19 0.18
C VAL A 91 -3.41 -17.57 1.58
N GLU A 92 -2.92 -16.86 2.60
CA GLU A 92 -3.27 -17.15 3.99
C GLU A 92 -4.74 -16.87 4.31
N LYS A 93 -5.31 -15.83 3.70
CA LYS A 93 -6.68 -15.37 3.98
C LYS A 93 -7.72 -15.89 3.00
N TYR A 94 -7.29 -16.54 1.92
CA TYR A 94 -8.19 -17.01 0.89
C TYR A 94 -9.04 -18.18 1.39
N ASP A 95 -10.33 -18.08 1.08
CA ASP A 95 -11.34 -19.06 1.42
C ASP A 95 -12.11 -19.45 0.16
N ALA A 96 -11.87 -20.67 -0.31
CA ALA A 96 -12.48 -21.21 -1.52
C ALA A 96 -13.99 -21.45 -1.37
N SER A 97 -14.52 -21.54 -0.14
CA SER A 97 -15.96 -21.76 0.10
C SER A 97 -16.81 -20.56 -0.33
N LYS A 98 -16.21 -19.37 -0.45
CA LYS A 98 -16.88 -18.12 -0.85
C LYS A 98 -17.10 -17.98 -2.36
N GLY A 99 -16.68 -18.96 -3.15
CA GLY A 99 -16.97 -19.04 -4.59
C GLY A 99 -16.20 -18.07 -5.51
N ALA A 100 -15.38 -17.17 -4.97
CA ALA A 100 -14.55 -16.28 -5.77
C ALA A 100 -13.24 -16.96 -6.22
N LYS A 101 -12.81 -16.74 -7.46
CA LYS A 101 -11.51 -17.23 -7.96
C LYS A 101 -10.36 -16.60 -7.17
N PHE A 102 -9.30 -17.39 -6.91
CA PHE A 102 -8.13 -16.92 -6.16
C PHE A 102 -7.47 -15.68 -6.78
N SER A 103 -7.31 -15.65 -8.11
CA SER A 103 -6.67 -14.52 -8.82
C SER A 103 -7.40 -13.19 -8.59
N SER A 104 -8.74 -13.21 -8.53
CA SER A 104 -9.55 -12.04 -8.22
C SER A 104 -9.29 -11.54 -6.79
N TYR A 105 -9.22 -12.46 -5.82
CA TYR A 105 -8.93 -12.13 -4.43
C TYR A 105 -7.49 -11.62 -4.23
N ALA A 106 -6.52 -12.31 -4.83
CA ALA A 106 -5.10 -11.96 -4.76
C ALA A 106 -4.82 -10.58 -5.36
N THR A 107 -5.51 -10.21 -6.44
CA THR A 107 -5.35 -8.90 -7.08
C THR A 107 -5.55 -7.74 -6.10
N PHE A 108 -6.53 -7.82 -5.19
CA PHE A 108 -6.76 -6.78 -4.18
C PHE A 108 -5.57 -6.64 -3.22
N TRP A 109 -5.08 -7.76 -2.69
CA TRP A 109 -3.97 -7.77 -1.74
C TRP A 109 -2.65 -7.34 -2.37
N ILE A 110 -2.36 -7.82 -3.58
CA ILE A 110 -1.17 -7.42 -4.34
C ILE A 110 -1.19 -5.90 -4.56
N GLN A 111 -2.29 -5.35 -5.08
CA GLN A 111 -2.39 -3.90 -5.29
C GLN A 111 -2.34 -3.09 -3.99
N LYS A 112 -2.91 -3.61 -2.89
CA LYS A 112 -2.88 -2.95 -1.59
C LYS A 112 -1.45 -2.79 -1.07
N HIS A 113 -0.67 -3.86 -1.09
CA HIS A 113 0.74 -3.84 -0.65
C HIS A 113 1.59 -2.95 -1.53
N ILE A 114 1.46 -3.07 -2.85
CA ILE A 114 2.16 -2.20 -3.81
C ILE A 114 1.85 -0.72 -3.55
N ARG A 115 0.57 -0.35 -3.38
CA ARG A 115 0.18 1.03 -3.06
C ARG A 115 0.76 1.49 -1.72
N GLN A 116 0.82 0.60 -0.73
CA GLN A 116 1.37 0.90 0.59
C GLN A 116 2.88 1.14 0.54
N SER A 117 3.64 0.34 -0.23
CA SER A 117 5.08 0.58 -0.45
C SER A 117 5.32 1.88 -1.22
N ILE A 118 4.59 2.15 -2.31
CA ILE A 118 4.69 3.45 -2.99
C ILE A 118 4.45 4.60 -2.02
N TYR A 119 3.44 4.46 -1.15
CA TYR A 119 3.13 5.47 -0.16
C TYR A 119 4.26 5.65 0.89
N ASN A 120 4.93 4.58 1.29
CA ASN A 120 6.00 4.61 2.29
C ASN A 120 7.36 5.02 1.71
N ASP A 121 7.69 4.54 0.50
CA ASP A 121 9.06 4.45 -0.02
C ASP A 121 9.29 5.27 -1.29
N SER A 122 8.24 5.83 -1.92
CA SER A 122 8.39 6.60 -3.18
C SER A 122 9.23 7.88 -3.07
N ARG A 123 9.58 8.28 -1.84
CA ARG A 123 10.21 9.57 -1.53
C ARG A 123 11.36 9.32 -0.57
N SER A 124 12.44 10.08 -0.76
CA SER A 124 13.60 10.05 0.14
C SER A 124 13.25 10.40 1.59
N ILE A 125 12.23 11.25 1.79
CA ILE A 125 11.71 11.60 3.11
C ILE A 125 10.26 11.11 3.18
N ARG A 126 10.00 10.24 4.15
CA ARG A 126 8.67 9.69 4.41
C ARG A 126 7.73 10.76 4.96
N LEU A 127 6.57 10.92 4.33
CA LEU A 127 5.54 11.86 4.76
C LEU A 127 4.38 11.12 5.45
N PRO A 128 3.76 11.69 6.50
CA PRO A 128 2.56 11.11 7.14
C PRO A 128 1.35 10.97 6.19
N ARG A 129 0.40 10.09 6.52
CA ARG A 129 -0.69 9.69 5.59
C ARG A 129 -1.64 10.81 5.27
N SER A 130 -2.12 11.45 6.33
CA SER A 130 -2.93 12.65 6.23
C SER A 130 -2.29 13.71 5.31
N PHE A 131 -0.97 13.89 5.40
CA PHE A 131 -0.28 14.90 4.59
C PHE A 131 -0.24 14.51 3.10
N GLN A 132 0.03 13.25 2.77
CA GLN A 132 0.01 12.79 1.38
C GLN A 132 -1.39 12.81 0.77
N ASP A 133 -2.42 12.48 1.55
CA ASP A 133 -3.81 12.55 1.11
C ASP A 133 -4.20 14.00 0.76
N LYS A 134 -3.79 14.97 1.59
CA LYS A 134 -3.94 16.41 1.29
C LYS A 134 -3.21 16.82 0.01
N LEU A 135 -1.98 16.35 -0.20
CA LEU A 135 -1.23 16.61 -1.45
C LEU A 135 -1.93 16.02 -2.68
N LEU A 136 -2.48 14.81 -2.59
CA LEU A 136 -3.20 14.20 -3.70
C LEU A 136 -4.50 14.94 -4.00
N HIS A 137 -5.22 15.36 -2.96
CA HIS A 137 -6.42 16.20 -3.09
C HIS A 137 -6.07 17.51 -3.80
N LEU A 138 -5.03 18.21 -3.33
CA LEU A 138 -4.56 19.46 -3.95
C LEU A 138 -4.18 19.25 -5.42
N LYS A 139 -3.48 18.15 -5.75
CA LYS A 139 -3.10 17.83 -7.14
C LYS A 139 -4.31 17.57 -8.03
N LYS A 140 -5.36 16.94 -7.51
CA LYS A 140 -6.62 16.72 -8.24
C LYS A 140 -7.36 18.03 -8.48
N ALA A 141 -7.49 18.87 -7.45
CA ALA A 141 -8.11 20.19 -7.57
C ALA A 141 -7.37 21.06 -8.59
N TYR A 142 -6.04 21.11 -8.50
CA TYR A 142 -5.20 21.80 -9.47
C TYR A 142 -5.43 21.30 -10.90
N LYS A 143 -5.45 19.98 -11.11
CA LYS A 143 -5.70 19.40 -12.43
C LYS A 143 -7.10 19.76 -12.95
N SER A 144 -8.13 19.70 -12.10
CA SER A 144 -9.49 20.05 -12.49
C SER A 144 -9.59 21.51 -12.96
N ILE A 145 -9.03 22.45 -12.19
CA ILE A 145 -9.04 23.88 -12.53
C ILE A 145 -8.22 24.13 -13.80
N PHE A 146 -7.07 23.45 -13.94
CA PHE A 146 -6.25 23.57 -15.15
C PHE A 146 -6.98 23.06 -16.40
N ASP A 147 -7.65 21.92 -16.30
CA ASP A 147 -8.40 21.32 -17.40
C ASP A 147 -9.65 22.16 -17.78
N GLU A 148 -10.27 22.85 -16.81
CA GLU A 148 -11.44 23.70 -17.02
C GLU A 148 -11.10 25.10 -17.57
N TYR A 149 -10.10 25.78 -16.99
CA TYR A 149 -9.79 27.18 -17.31
C TYR A 149 -8.55 27.36 -18.18
N GLY A 150 -7.79 26.29 -18.47
CA GLY A 150 -6.57 26.34 -19.29
C GLY A 150 -5.43 27.17 -18.67
N ARG A 151 -5.49 27.46 -17.37
CA ARG A 151 -4.51 28.31 -16.66
C ARG A 151 -4.08 27.71 -15.33
N ILE A 152 -3.01 28.27 -14.76
CA ILE A 152 -2.51 27.91 -13.42
C ILE A 152 -3.51 28.43 -12.37
N ALA A 153 -3.90 27.55 -11.45
CA ALA A 153 -4.82 27.87 -10.35
C ALA A 153 -4.18 28.84 -9.34
N THR A 154 -4.96 29.77 -8.80
CA THR A 154 -4.53 30.66 -7.70
C THR A 154 -4.62 29.96 -6.34
N LEU A 155 -3.98 30.53 -5.31
CA LEU A 155 -4.07 29.99 -3.94
C LEU A 155 -5.51 30.02 -3.42
N GLU A 156 -6.28 31.06 -3.77
CA GLU A 156 -7.68 31.22 -3.36
C GLU A 156 -8.56 30.15 -4.00
N GLU A 157 -8.43 29.96 -5.32
CA GLU A 157 -9.19 28.93 -6.06
C GLU A 157 -8.88 27.51 -5.55
N LEU A 158 -7.61 27.24 -5.23
CA LEU A 158 -7.20 25.96 -4.65
C LEU A 158 -7.74 25.78 -3.22
N SER A 159 -7.77 26.85 -2.43
CA SER A 159 -8.34 26.84 -1.07
C SER A 159 -9.83 26.54 -1.12
N GLU A 160 -10.58 27.23 -1.99
CA GLU A 160 -12.01 27.01 -2.20
C GLU A 160 -12.31 25.60 -2.71
N ALA A 161 -11.58 25.14 -3.72
CA ALA A 161 -11.80 23.81 -4.31
C ALA A 161 -11.45 22.65 -3.36
N THR A 162 -10.49 22.84 -2.44
CA THR A 162 -10.07 21.78 -1.50
C THR A 162 -10.70 21.91 -0.11
N GLY A 163 -11.26 23.07 0.23
CA GLY A 163 -11.73 23.40 1.57
C GLY A 163 -10.61 23.57 2.60
N PHE A 164 -9.35 23.73 2.16
CA PHE A 164 -8.20 23.94 3.04
C PHE A 164 -7.92 25.43 3.21
N ASP A 165 -7.47 25.83 4.39
CA ASP A 165 -6.98 27.19 4.62
C ASP A 165 -5.83 27.55 3.66
N GLN A 166 -5.78 28.81 3.19
CA GLN A 166 -4.76 29.26 2.24
C GLN A 166 -3.34 29.00 2.75
N LYS A 167 -3.08 29.13 4.06
CA LYS A 167 -1.76 28.82 4.64
C LYS A 167 -1.42 27.34 4.51
N VAL A 168 -2.40 26.47 4.70
CA VAL A 168 -2.21 25.01 4.54
C VAL A 168 -1.91 24.69 3.08
N VAL A 169 -2.62 25.30 2.13
CA VAL A 169 -2.36 25.17 0.70
C VAL A 169 -0.94 25.63 0.35
N GLU A 170 -0.52 26.78 0.86
CA GLU A 170 0.83 27.31 0.68
C GLU A 170 1.90 26.34 1.23
N HIS A 171 1.74 25.86 2.46
CA HIS A 171 2.64 24.88 3.06
C HIS A 171 2.72 23.57 2.24
N LEU A 172 1.59 23.08 1.72
CA LEU A 172 1.55 21.88 0.87
C LEU A 172 2.32 22.10 -0.44
N ILE A 173 2.17 23.28 -1.05
CA ILE A 173 2.88 23.65 -2.28
C ILE A 173 4.38 23.72 -2.02
N VAL A 174 4.80 24.39 -0.94
CA VAL A 174 6.21 24.50 -0.55
C VAL A 174 6.79 23.10 -0.31
N ALA A 175 6.12 22.28 0.51
CA ALA A 175 6.57 20.93 0.80
C ALA A 175 6.68 20.06 -0.47
N SER A 176 5.79 20.23 -1.44
CA SER A 176 5.85 19.46 -2.69
C SER A 176 7.15 19.70 -3.48
N LYS A 177 7.76 20.89 -3.35
CA LYS A 177 9.01 21.26 -4.06
C LYS A 177 10.25 20.54 -3.51
N TYR A 178 10.25 20.21 -2.23
CA TYR A 178 11.40 19.58 -1.57
C TYR A 178 11.34 18.05 -1.59
N VAL A 179 10.18 17.47 -1.89
CA VAL A 179 9.95 16.03 -1.75
C VAL A 179 9.87 15.30 -3.10
N LEU A 180 9.77 16.01 -4.23
CA LEU A 180 9.80 15.40 -5.56
C LEU A 180 11.21 15.47 -6.17
N PRO A 181 11.68 14.42 -6.87
CA PRO A 181 12.85 14.55 -7.73
C PRO A 181 12.60 15.70 -8.71
N ARG A 182 13.64 16.51 -8.97
CA ARG A 182 13.63 17.85 -9.62
C ARG A 182 12.86 17.99 -10.94
N THR A 183 12.32 16.92 -11.51
CA THR A 183 11.89 16.85 -12.91
C THR A 183 10.41 17.07 -13.20
N LYS A 184 9.48 17.21 -12.24
CA LYS A 184 8.05 17.48 -12.60
C LYS A 184 7.15 17.90 -11.43
N LEU A 185 7.16 19.18 -11.08
CA LEU A 185 5.94 19.88 -10.64
C LEU A 185 6.15 21.38 -10.81
N MET A 186 5.68 21.92 -11.93
CA MET A 186 5.42 23.35 -12.05
C MET A 186 4.31 23.67 -11.05
N LEU A 187 4.65 24.32 -9.94
CA LEU A 187 3.65 24.83 -9.01
C LEU A 187 3.93 26.29 -8.70
N VAL A 188 2.94 27.07 -9.12
CA VAL A 188 2.71 28.48 -8.84
C VAL A 188 3.65 29.42 -9.59
N SER A 189 3.11 30.07 -10.64
CA SER A 189 3.64 31.36 -11.09
C SER A 189 3.72 32.27 -9.88
N ARG A 190 4.91 32.80 -9.59
CA ARG A 190 5.08 33.88 -8.60
C ARG A 190 3.96 34.91 -8.81
N PRO A 191 3.32 35.43 -7.75
CA PRO A 191 2.29 36.46 -7.94
C PRO A 191 2.88 37.57 -8.81
N SER A 192 2.21 37.86 -9.92
CA SER A 192 2.55 39.02 -10.76
C SER A 192 2.55 40.24 -9.84
N ARG A 193 3.69 40.92 -9.71
CA ARG A 193 3.77 42.21 -8.99
C ARG A 193 2.57 43.08 -9.42
N PRO A 194 1.84 43.71 -8.49
CA PRO A 194 0.76 44.61 -8.86
C PRO A 194 1.33 45.69 -9.78
N LYS A 195 0.68 45.90 -10.94
CA LYS A 195 1.11 46.84 -12.00
C LYS A 195 0.93 48.32 -11.61
N HIS A 196 0.89 48.63 -10.31
CA HIS A 196 0.48 49.93 -9.78
C HIS A 196 1.42 50.42 -8.69
N LEU A 197 2.71 50.55 -9.02
CA LEU A 197 3.58 51.51 -8.34
C LEU A 197 4.49 52.13 -9.40
N ARG A 198 3.93 53.08 -10.17
CA ARG A 198 4.76 54.15 -10.73
C ARG A 198 5.04 55.09 -9.55
N LEU A 199 6.28 55.09 -9.07
CA LEU A 199 6.76 56.20 -8.27
C LEU A 199 6.88 57.41 -9.20
N PRO A 200 6.35 58.59 -8.83
CA PRO A 200 6.56 59.80 -9.61
C PRO A 200 8.05 60.17 -9.59
N SER A 201 8.52 60.64 -10.74
CA SER A 201 9.87 61.11 -11.04
C SER A 201 10.28 62.32 -10.23
#